data_AF-A0A973YWC9-F1
#
_entry.id   AF-A0A973YWC9-F1
#
_cell.length_a   1.000
_cell.length_b   1.000
_cell.length_c   1.000
_cell.angle_alpha   90.00
_cell.angle_beta   90.00
_cell.angle_gamma   90.00
#
_symmetry.space_group_name_H-M   'P 1'
#
loop_
_entity.id
_entity.type
_entity.pdbx_description
1 polymer ?
#
loop_
_entity_poly.entity_id
_entity_poly.type
_entity_poly.pdbx_seq_one_letter_code
_entity_poly.pdbx_strand_id
1 'polypeptide(L)'
;ETKDATGDAPRVIEFHARHILARVDDKHPDTAARQRIDTIAARLAGGADFETLAKAESEDEATRAQGGDLGWFASDRYGTTFGSQVAALADNGVSKPFRTDAGYHIVQRVGMRQGEADQSRRTQMREAIGRRKLEDEYARFLREMRGEAFVEMRITPVAGEQTVPTDTVVDPTAAPAELPPVTPPANGG
;
A
#
# COMPACT_ATOMS: atom_id res chain seq x y z
N GLU A 1 -26.20 -0.56 32.78
CA GLU A 1 -26.34 -0.40 31.32
C GLU A 1 -25.17 -1.07 30.62
N THR A 2 -25.44 -2.17 29.91
CA THR A 2 -24.48 -2.80 28.99
C THR A 2 -24.48 -2.00 27.70
N LYS A 3 -23.48 -1.15 27.52
CA LYS A 3 -23.30 -0.39 26.29
C LYS A 3 -22.79 -1.34 25.20
N ASP A 4 -23.66 -1.64 24.25
CA ASP A 4 -23.37 -2.43 23.06
C ASP A 4 -22.11 -1.92 22.37
N ALA A 5 -21.01 -2.65 22.55
CA ALA A 5 -19.76 -2.43 21.83
C ALA A 5 -19.83 -3.14 20.47
N THR A 6 -20.84 -2.82 19.66
CA THR A 6 -20.81 -3.11 18.23
C THR A 6 -19.89 -2.05 17.61
N GLY A 7 -18.58 -2.20 17.84
CA GLY A 7 -17.57 -1.36 17.20
C GLY A 7 -17.68 -1.57 15.70
N ASP A 8 -18.00 -0.49 14.97
CA ASP A 8 -18.03 -0.43 13.51
C ASP A 8 -16.74 -1.07 12.97
N ALA A 9 -16.88 -2.28 12.43
CA ALA A 9 -15.75 -2.99 11.86
C ALA A 9 -15.22 -2.15 10.70
N PRO A 10 -13.89 -1.94 10.60
CA PRO A 10 -13.35 -1.15 9.50
C PRO A 10 -13.82 -1.74 8.18
N ARG A 11 -14.56 -0.93 7.41
CA ARG A 11 -15.10 -1.32 6.10
C ARG A 11 -13.96 -1.31 5.09
N VAL A 12 -13.85 -2.38 4.32
CA VAL A 12 -12.85 -2.50 3.26
C VAL A 12 -13.56 -2.53 1.93
N ILE A 13 -13.09 -1.72 0.99
CA ILE A 13 -13.58 -1.80 -0.39
C ILE A 13 -12.96 -3.02 -1.04
N GLU A 14 -13.82 -3.90 -1.52
CA GLU A 14 -13.44 -5.09 -2.27
C GLU A 14 -13.96 -4.99 -3.70
N PHE A 15 -13.13 -5.44 -4.63
CA PHE A 15 -13.46 -5.58 -6.04
C PHE A 15 -13.45 -7.04 -6.43
N HIS A 16 -14.36 -7.39 -7.34
CA HIS A 16 -14.31 -8.62 -8.11
C HIS A 16 -13.90 -8.24 -9.53
N ALA A 17 -12.80 -8.79 -10.02
CA ALA A 17 -12.29 -8.44 -11.34
C ALA A 17 -11.64 -9.64 -12.03
N ARG A 18 -11.60 -9.56 -13.36
CA ARG A 18 -10.83 -10.45 -14.21
C ARG A 18 -9.66 -9.68 -14.80
N HIS A 19 -8.56 -10.36 -15.10
CA HIS A 19 -7.42 -9.73 -15.77
C HIS A 19 -6.79 -10.60 -16.86
N ILE A 20 -6.12 -9.94 -17.79
CA ILE A 20 -5.22 -10.55 -18.75
C ILE A 20 -3.85 -9.92 -18.54
N LEU A 21 -2.83 -10.75 -18.34
CA LEU A 21 -1.45 -10.33 -18.14
C LEU A 21 -0.60 -10.68 -19.37
N ALA A 22 0.16 -9.70 -19.87
CA ALA A 22 1.34 -9.90 -20.69
C ALA A 22 2.58 -9.55 -19.85
N ARG A 23 3.32 -10.57 -19.45
CA ARG A 23 4.48 -10.50 -18.56
C ARG A 23 5.63 -9.76 -19.23
N VAL A 24 6.42 -9.09 -18.41
CA VAL A 24 7.74 -8.60 -18.85
C VAL A 24 8.82 -9.25 -18.01
N ASP A 25 9.73 -9.90 -18.73
CA ASP A 25 10.86 -10.64 -18.19
C ASP A 25 11.98 -10.70 -19.25
N ASP A 26 13.08 -11.39 -18.97
CA ASP A 26 14.22 -11.50 -19.88
C ASP A 26 13.86 -12.13 -21.24
N LYS A 27 12.80 -12.94 -21.30
CA LYS A 27 12.31 -13.60 -22.52
C LYS A 27 11.25 -12.75 -23.24
N HIS A 28 10.52 -11.92 -22.51
CA HIS A 28 9.45 -11.08 -22.99
C HIS A 28 9.79 -9.60 -22.75
N PRO A 29 10.53 -8.96 -23.67
CA PRO A 29 10.91 -7.56 -23.51
C PRO A 29 9.67 -6.66 -23.50
N ASP A 30 9.81 -5.47 -22.92
CA ASP A 30 8.72 -4.51 -22.74
C ASP A 30 7.90 -4.26 -24.01
N THR A 31 8.59 -4.05 -25.13
CA THR A 31 7.98 -3.77 -26.43
C THR A 31 7.13 -4.94 -26.94
N ALA A 32 7.58 -6.18 -26.73
CA ALA A 32 6.84 -7.37 -27.15
C ALA A 32 5.59 -7.57 -26.29
N ALA A 33 5.70 -7.42 -24.97
CA ALA A 33 4.56 -7.51 -24.07
C ALA A 33 3.53 -6.41 -24.35
N ARG A 34 4.00 -5.19 -24.67
CA ARG A 34 3.13 -4.07 -25.07
C ARG A 34 2.37 -4.37 -26.36
N GLN A 35 3.05 -4.84 -27.39
CA GLN A 35 2.40 -5.21 -28.66
C GLN A 35 1.36 -6.32 -28.47
N ARG A 36 1.67 -7.30 -27.62
CA ARG A 36 0.75 -8.40 -27.31
C ARG A 36 -0.50 -7.91 -26.61
N ILE A 37 -0.35 -7.11 -25.54
CA ILE A 37 -1.52 -6.60 -24.80
C ILE A 37 -2.37 -5.65 -25.66
N ASP A 38 -1.75 -4.85 -26.54
CA ASP A 38 -2.45 -3.94 -27.44
C ASP A 38 -3.27 -4.73 -28.48
N THR A 39 -2.75 -5.87 -28.96
CA THR A 39 -3.48 -6.79 -29.84
C THR A 39 -4.69 -7.40 -29.14
N ILE A 40 -4.55 -7.80 -27.88
CA ILE A 40 -5.66 -8.33 -27.07
C ILE A 40 -6.71 -7.24 -26.84
N ALA A 41 -6.29 -6.00 -26.54
CA ALA A 41 -7.20 -4.86 -26.37
C ALA A 41 -8.00 -4.57 -27.65
N ALA A 42 -7.37 -4.65 -28.82
CA ALA A 42 -8.05 -4.48 -30.10
C ALA A 42 -9.13 -5.57 -30.34
N ARG A 43 -8.84 -6.82 -29.97
CA ARG A 43 -9.81 -7.93 -30.07
C ARG A 43 -10.98 -7.74 -29.11
N LEU A 44 -10.72 -7.31 -27.87
CA LEU A 44 -11.75 -6.96 -26.89
C LEU A 44 -12.64 -5.82 -27.38
N ALA A 45 -12.05 -4.78 -27.96
CA ALA A 45 -12.80 -3.68 -28.57
C ALA A 45 -13.65 -4.13 -29.77
N GLY A 46 -13.23 -5.19 -30.47
CA GLY A 46 -14.00 -5.86 -31.52
C GLY A 46 -15.11 -6.79 -31.02
N GLY A 47 -15.34 -6.89 -29.71
CA GLY A 47 -16.41 -7.70 -29.11
C GLY A 47 -16.03 -9.14 -28.80
N ALA A 48 -14.73 -9.48 -28.81
CA ALA A 48 -14.28 -10.79 -28.33
C ALA A 48 -14.58 -10.96 -26.83
N ASP A 49 -14.93 -12.19 -26.43
CA ASP A 49 -15.18 -12.52 -25.02
C ASP A 49 -13.90 -12.47 -24.18
N PHE A 50 -13.99 -11.81 -23.03
CA PHE A 50 -12.85 -11.60 -22.13
C PHE A 50 -12.35 -12.92 -21.55
N GLU A 51 -13.26 -13.80 -21.14
CA GLU A 51 -12.91 -15.08 -20.50
C GLU A 51 -12.13 -15.99 -21.46
N THR A 52 -12.59 -16.03 -22.71
CA THR A 52 -11.98 -16.79 -23.79
C THR A 52 -10.58 -16.27 -24.12
N LEU A 53 -10.42 -14.95 -24.23
CA LEU A 53 -9.10 -14.34 -24.46
C LEU A 53 -8.17 -14.54 -23.28
N ALA A 54 -8.67 -14.44 -22.04
CA ALA A 54 -7.87 -14.68 -20.86
C ALA A 54 -7.35 -16.12 -20.80
N LYS A 55 -8.21 -17.12 -21.07
CA LYS A 55 -7.82 -18.54 -21.15
C LYS A 55 -6.77 -18.81 -22.22
N ALA A 56 -6.88 -18.15 -23.37
CA ALA A 56 -5.99 -18.39 -24.51
C ALA A 56 -4.65 -17.63 -24.41
N GLU A 57 -4.67 -16.39 -23.92
CA GLU A 57 -3.57 -15.44 -24.13
C GLU A 57 -2.94 -14.90 -22.83
N SER A 58 -3.58 -15.06 -21.67
CA SER A 58 -3.02 -14.55 -20.41
C SER A 58 -1.78 -15.35 -19.99
N GLU A 59 -0.78 -14.65 -19.48
CA GLU A 59 0.45 -15.23 -18.93
C GLU A 59 0.44 -15.32 -17.39
N ASP A 60 -0.74 -15.12 -16.78
CA ASP A 60 -0.98 -15.47 -15.39
C ASP A 60 -1.51 -16.90 -15.28
N GLU A 61 -0.60 -17.85 -15.01
CA GLU A 61 -0.93 -19.27 -14.90
C GLU A 61 -1.97 -19.58 -13.82
N ALA A 62 -2.02 -18.79 -12.74
CA ALA A 62 -2.89 -19.04 -11.61
C ALA A 62 -4.37 -18.81 -11.95
N THR A 63 -4.66 -17.82 -12.79
CA THR A 63 -6.03 -17.38 -13.10
C THR A 63 -6.44 -17.67 -14.53
N ARG A 64 -5.47 -17.93 -15.44
CA ARG A 64 -5.71 -18.20 -16.87
C ARG A 64 -6.77 -19.28 -17.07
N ALA A 65 -6.68 -20.41 -16.38
CA ALA A 65 -7.63 -21.51 -16.52
C ALA A 65 -9.07 -21.11 -16.14
N GLN A 66 -9.22 -20.12 -15.25
CA GLN A 66 -10.49 -19.58 -14.77
C GLN A 66 -10.90 -18.30 -15.53
N GLY A 67 -10.29 -18.04 -16.70
CA GLY A 67 -10.62 -16.85 -17.49
C GLY A 67 -10.12 -15.55 -16.89
N GLY A 68 -9.02 -15.61 -16.14
CA GLY A 68 -8.39 -14.45 -15.53
C GLY A 68 -9.08 -13.99 -14.25
N ASP A 69 -9.99 -14.79 -13.68
CA ASP A 69 -10.74 -14.42 -12.48
C ASP A 69 -9.82 -14.31 -11.24
N LEU A 70 -9.87 -13.16 -10.57
CA LEU A 70 -9.14 -12.88 -9.34
C LEU A 70 -9.99 -13.08 -8.07
N GLY A 71 -11.29 -13.36 -8.23
CA GLY A 71 -12.23 -13.39 -7.12
C GLY A 71 -12.36 -12.02 -6.43
N TRP A 72 -12.91 -12.02 -5.22
CA TRP A 72 -13.01 -10.80 -4.41
C TRP A 72 -11.68 -10.47 -3.75
N PHE A 73 -11.20 -9.24 -3.92
CA PHE A 73 -9.98 -8.75 -3.31
C PHE A 73 -10.11 -7.31 -2.82
N ALA A 74 -9.40 -6.97 -1.76
CA ALA A 74 -9.30 -5.59 -1.27
C ALA A 74 -8.58 -4.69 -2.28
N SER A 75 -8.98 -3.43 -2.38
CA SER A 75 -8.46 -2.46 -3.36
C SER A 75 -6.93 -2.29 -3.37
N ASP A 76 -6.25 -2.64 -2.28
CA ASP A 76 -4.79 -2.52 -2.13
C ASP A 76 -4.01 -3.82 -2.38
N ARG A 77 -4.68 -4.96 -2.60
CA ARG A 77 -4.04 -6.29 -2.70
C ARG A 77 -2.99 -6.39 -3.81
N TYR A 78 -3.24 -5.75 -4.95
CA TYR A 78 -2.39 -5.80 -6.14
C TYR A 78 -1.66 -4.47 -6.41
N GLY A 79 -1.54 -3.63 -5.37
CA GLY A 79 -0.94 -2.31 -5.47
C GLY A 79 -1.89 -1.23 -6.00
N THR A 80 -1.51 0.02 -5.76
CA THR A 80 -2.34 1.20 -6.02
C THR A 80 -2.68 1.38 -7.51
N THR A 81 -1.72 1.14 -8.41
CA THR A 81 -1.95 1.24 -9.86
C THR A 81 -3.05 0.28 -10.32
N PHE A 82 -2.99 -0.99 -9.92
CA PHE A 82 -3.99 -1.97 -10.31
C PHE A 82 -5.36 -1.63 -9.69
N GLY A 83 -5.40 -1.35 -8.38
CA GLY A 83 -6.63 -1.01 -7.68
C GLY A 83 -7.32 0.23 -8.25
N SER A 84 -6.57 1.28 -8.60
CA SER A 84 -7.11 2.50 -9.20
C SER A 84 -7.71 2.26 -10.60
N GLN A 85 -7.09 1.41 -11.42
CA GLN A 85 -7.63 1.04 -12.73
C GLN A 85 -8.96 0.32 -12.60
N VAL A 86 -9.07 -0.62 -11.65
CA VAL A 86 -10.34 -1.33 -11.38
C VAL A 86 -11.40 -0.38 -10.81
N ALA A 87 -11.01 0.50 -9.89
CA ALA A 87 -11.93 1.47 -9.29
C ALA A 87 -12.52 2.46 -10.30
N ALA A 88 -11.74 2.85 -11.32
CA ALA A 88 -12.17 3.79 -12.36
C ALA A 88 -13.18 3.21 -13.36
N LEU A 89 -13.37 1.89 -13.40
CA LEU A 89 -14.30 1.23 -14.31
C LEU A 89 -15.74 1.27 -13.79
N ALA A 90 -16.70 1.04 -14.67
CA ALA A 90 -18.04 0.62 -14.27
C ALA A 90 -18.08 -0.91 -14.14
N ASP A 91 -19.15 -1.46 -13.55
CA ASP A 91 -19.34 -2.91 -13.52
C ASP A 91 -19.48 -3.44 -14.95
N ASN A 92 -18.80 -4.55 -15.22
CA ASN A 92 -18.53 -5.16 -16.53
C ASN A 92 -17.68 -4.31 -17.49
N GLY A 93 -17.20 -3.15 -17.06
CA GLY A 93 -16.30 -2.30 -17.84
C GLY A 93 -14.91 -2.90 -17.98
N VAL A 94 -14.23 -2.62 -19.10
CA VAL A 94 -12.88 -3.10 -19.44
C VAL A 94 -11.93 -1.91 -19.52
N SER A 95 -10.73 -2.05 -18.95
CA SER A 95 -9.70 -1.00 -18.98
C SER A 95 -8.96 -0.93 -20.31
N LYS A 96 -8.25 0.17 -20.51
CA LYS A 96 -7.13 0.21 -21.47
C LYS A 96 -5.95 -0.60 -20.92
N PRO A 97 -4.99 -1.03 -21.77
CA PRO A 97 -3.74 -1.59 -21.29
C PRO A 97 -2.97 -0.62 -20.38
N PHE A 98 -2.49 -1.12 -19.24
CA PHE A 98 -1.68 -0.36 -18.31
C PHE A 98 -0.52 -1.19 -17.75
N ARG A 99 0.51 -0.51 -17.23
CA ARG A 99 1.75 -1.14 -16.76
C ARG A 99 1.77 -1.34 -15.24
N THR A 100 2.26 -2.49 -14.80
CA THR A 100 2.68 -2.76 -13.42
C THR A 100 4.07 -3.40 -13.41
N ASP A 101 4.57 -3.77 -12.23
CA ASP A 101 5.84 -4.48 -12.07
C ASP A 101 5.83 -5.87 -12.73
N ALA A 102 4.66 -6.53 -12.80
CA ALA A 102 4.54 -7.86 -13.42
C ALA A 102 4.54 -7.80 -14.96
N GLY A 103 4.14 -6.66 -15.54
CA GLY A 103 3.97 -6.50 -16.98
C GLY A 103 2.78 -5.62 -17.33
N TYR A 104 2.20 -5.85 -18.50
CA TYR A 104 1.02 -5.13 -18.97
C TYR A 104 -0.27 -5.87 -18.68
N HIS A 105 -1.29 -5.15 -18.25
CA HIS A 105 -2.57 -5.70 -17.86
C HIS A 105 -3.72 -5.04 -18.60
N ILE A 106 -4.77 -5.83 -18.84
CA ILE A 106 -6.13 -5.36 -19.09
C ILE A 106 -7.01 -5.96 -18.00
N VAL A 107 -7.87 -5.15 -17.39
CA VAL A 107 -8.77 -5.61 -16.33
C VAL A 107 -10.22 -5.39 -16.73
N GLN A 108 -11.09 -6.29 -16.29
CA GLN A 108 -12.54 -6.13 -16.34
C GLN A 108 -13.07 -6.14 -14.92
N ARG A 109 -13.82 -5.11 -14.51
CA ARG A 109 -14.48 -5.13 -13.21
C ARG A 109 -15.76 -5.93 -13.31
N VAL A 110 -15.92 -6.96 -12.50
CA VAL A 110 -17.18 -7.72 -12.39
C VAL A 110 -18.10 -7.09 -11.35
N GLY A 111 -17.54 -6.58 -10.24
CA GLY A 111 -18.33 -5.87 -9.24
C GLY A 111 -17.51 -5.19 -8.15
N MET A 112 -18.19 -4.43 -7.31
CA MET A 112 -17.63 -3.73 -6.15
C MET A 112 -18.54 -3.95 -4.95
N ARG A 113 -17.94 -4.16 -3.77
CA ARG A 113 -18.68 -4.21 -2.50
C ARG A 113 -17.89 -3.55 -1.37
N GLN A 114 -18.60 -3.10 -0.34
CA GLN A 114 -17.99 -2.84 0.96
C GLN A 114 -18.06 -4.13 1.76
N GLY A 115 -16.92 -4.79 1.92
CA GLY A 115 -16.76 -5.96 2.76
C GLY A 115 -16.44 -5.58 4.20
N GLU A 116 -16.74 -6.47 5.13
CA GLU A 116 -16.16 -6.39 6.46
C GLU A 116 -14.70 -6.83 6.40
N ALA A 117 -13.79 -6.09 7.04
CA ALA A 117 -12.40 -6.54 7.17
C ALA A 117 -12.34 -7.95 7.75
N ASP A 118 -11.57 -8.85 7.12
CA ASP A 118 -11.30 -10.20 7.65
C ASP A 118 -10.73 -10.12 9.09
N GLN A 119 -10.98 -11.15 9.90
CA GLN A 119 -10.59 -11.20 11.32
C GLN A 119 -9.07 -11.00 11.50
N SER A 120 -8.23 -11.55 10.61
CA SER A 120 -6.79 -11.32 10.62
C SER A 120 -6.45 -9.83 10.42
N ARG A 121 -7.13 -9.18 9.48
CA ARG A 121 -6.97 -7.76 9.19
C ARG A 121 -7.49 -6.89 10.34
N ARG A 122 -8.59 -7.29 10.99
CA ARG A 122 -9.11 -6.63 12.21
C ARG A 122 -8.09 -6.66 13.34
N THR A 123 -7.42 -7.79 13.56
CA THR A 123 -6.36 -7.90 14.58
C THR A 123 -5.19 -6.98 14.24
N GLN A 124 -4.70 -7.00 13.00
CA GLN A 124 -3.60 -6.12 12.55
C GLN A 124 -3.97 -4.63 12.67
N MET A 125 -5.19 -4.25 12.32
CA MET A 125 -5.69 -2.88 12.46
C MET A 125 -5.81 -2.46 13.93
N ARG A 126 -6.31 -3.35 14.80
CA ARG A 126 -6.39 -3.10 16.25
C ARG A 126 -5.01 -2.90 16.87
N GLU A 127 -4.04 -3.73 16.51
CA GLU A 127 -2.66 -3.59 16.99
C GLU A 127 -2.02 -2.29 16.49
N ALA A 128 -2.21 -1.93 15.22
CA ALA A 128 -1.66 -0.69 14.65
C ALA A 128 -2.22 0.57 15.34
N ILE A 129 -3.54 0.61 15.57
CA ILE A 129 -4.17 1.71 16.33
C ILE A 129 -3.71 1.70 17.78
N GLY A 130 -3.59 0.52 18.39
CA GLY A 130 -3.10 0.35 19.76
C GLY A 130 -1.68 0.89 19.93
N ARG A 131 -0.76 0.54 19.04
CA ARG A 131 0.64 1.04 19.06
C ARG A 131 0.70 2.56 18.94
N ARG A 132 -0.04 3.15 17.99
CA ARG A 132 -0.05 4.61 17.80
C ARG A 132 -0.57 5.36 19.03
N LYS A 133 -1.64 4.87 19.66
CA LYS A 133 -2.16 5.45 20.91
C LYS A 133 -1.16 5.33 22.06
N LEU A 134 -0.45 4.20 22.16
CA LEU A 134 0.55 4.01 23.21
C LEU A 134 1.72 5.00 23.07
N GLU A 135 2.18 5.25 21.84
CA GLU A 135 3.23 6.23 21.54
C GLU A 135 2.79 7.66 21.90
N ASP A 136 1.57 8.06 21.55
CA ASP A 136 1.03 9.38 21.87
C ASP A 136 0.90 9.61 23.39
N GLU A 137 0.41 8.61 24.12
CA GLU A 137 0.27 8.65 25.57
C GLU A 137 1.65 8.63 26.27
N TYR A 138 2.56 7.77 25.82
CA TYR A 138 3.92 7.70 26.36
C TYR A 138 4.71 8.99 26.11
N ALA A 139 4.57 9.60 24.93
CA ALA A 139 5.17 10.90 24.64
C ALA A 139 4.60 12.02 25.51
N ARG A 140 3.30 11.98 25.84
CA ARG A 140 2.68 12.92 26.78
C ARG A 140 3.21 12.73 28.19
N PHE A 141 3.25 11.50 28.67
CA PHE A 141 3.78 11.14 29.99
C PHE A 141 5.26 11.53 30.16
N LEU A 142 6.10 11.29 29.15
CA LEU A 142 7.50 11.71 29.17
C LEU A 142 7.67 13.25 29.21
N ARG A 143 6.78 14.01 28.58
CA ARG A 143 6.79 15.48 28.68
C ARG A 143 6.39 15.96 30.08
N GLU A 144 5.40 15.32 30.69
CA GLU A 144 4.95 15.61 32.05
C GLU A 144 6.05 15.31 33.07
N MET A 145 6.64 14.11 33.04
CA MET A 145 7.77 13.76 33.90
C MET A 145 8.99 14.69 33.71
N ARG A 146 9.26 15.16 32.49
CA ARG A 146 10.32 16.16 32.24
C ARG A 146 9.98 17.55 32.79
N GLY A 147 8.70 17.91 32.89
CA GLY A 147 8.25 19.16 33.48
C GLY A 147 8.30 19.16 35.01
N GLU A 148 8.12 18.00 35.65
CA GLU A 148 8.19 17.83 37.10
C GLU A 148 9.59 17.48 37.62
N ALA A 149 10.48 16.98 36.76
CA ALA A 149 11.86 16.74 37.13
C ALA A 149 12.65 18.06 37.17
N PHE A 150 13.16 18.43 38.36
CA PHE A 150 14.17 19.48 38.51
C PHE A 150 15.46 19.05 37.81
N VAL A 151 15.65 19.47 36.54
CA VAL A 151 16.92 19.31 35.83
C VAL A 151 17.83 20.47 36.19
N GLU A 152 18.68 20.27 37.21
CA GLU A 152 19.79 21.20 37.49
C GLU A 152 20.89 20.98 36.44
N MET A 153 20.81 21.69 35.31
CA MET A 153 21.92 21.74 34.34
C MET A 153 23.09 22.47 34.99
N ARG A 154 24.04 21.72 35.55
CA ARG A 154 25.37 22.22 35.85
C ARG A 154 26.14 22.36 34.54
N ILE A 155 25.94 23.47 33.85
CA ILE A 155 26.90 23.93 32.85
C ILE A 155 28.12 24.38 33.66
N THR A 156 29.11 23.50 33.81
CA THR A 156 30.43 23.94 34.28
C THR A 156 30.97 24.93 33.25
N PRO A 157 31.19 26.21 33.59
CA PRO A 157 31.84 27.13 32.69
C PRO A 157 33.29 26.67 32.54
N VAL A 158 33.66 26.23 31.34
CA VAL A 158 35.06 26.20 30.93
C VAL A 158 35.54 27.65 30.88
N ALA A 159 36.36 28.05 31.85
CA ALA A 159 36.98 29.36 31.91
C ALA A 159 38.21 29.40 30.98
N GLY A 160 38.24 30.36 30.05
CA GLY A 160 39.43 30.70 29.27
C GLY A 160 39.14 31.42 27.94
N GLU A 161 38.90 32.72 28.04
CA GLU A 161 39.22 33.79 27.07
C GLU A 161 38.95 33.63 25.54
N GLN A 162 37.98 34.36 24.98
CA GLN A 162 38.21 35.61 24.20
C GLN A 162 36.99 36.10 23.37
N THR A 163 36.72 37.41 23.53
CA THR A 163 36.24 38.44 22.57
C THR A 163 34.85 38.34 21.90
N VAL A 164 33.93 39.17 22.41
CA VAL A 164 33.01 40.20 21.79
C VAL A 164 32.37 39.99 20.38
N PRO A 165 31.32 40.76 20.02
CA PRO A 165 29.93 40.32 19.89
C PRO A 165 29.53 40.17 18.40
N THR A 166 28.36 39.61 18.08
CA THR A 166 27.50 40.04 16.95
C THR A 166 26.28 39.13 16.83
N ASP A 167 25.14 39.80 16.80
CA ASP A 167 23.84 39.44 16.26
C ASP A 167 23.87 38.35 15.16
N THR A 168 23.14 37.23 15.33
CA THR A 168 22.60 36.47 14.19
C THR A 168 21.39 35.64 14.63
N VAL A 169 20.20 36.11 14.25
CA VAL A 169 19.00 35.30 14.07
C VAL A 169 19.32 34.14 13.13
N VAL A 170 19.05 32.90 13.53
CA VAL A 170 18.98 31.77 12.60
C VAL A 170 17.82 30.83 12.98
N ASP A 171 16.74 31.00 12.24
CA ASP A 171 15.83 29.94 11.80
C ASP A 171 16.26 29.61 10.34
N PRO A 172 15.94 28.47 9.66
CA PRO A 172 15.23 27.24 10.05
C PRO A 172 15.88 25.92 9.51
N THR A 173 15.23 24.77 9.76
CA THR A 173 15.27 23.51 8.97
C THR A 173 16.54 22.63 9.02
N ALA A 174 16.47 21.49 9.74
CA ALA A 174 17.18 20.26 9.39
C ALA A 174 16.48 19.02 9.99
N ALA A 175 16.27 18.01 9.14
CA ALA A 175 15.55 16.76 9.39
C ALA A 175 16.14 15.89 10.51
N PRO A 176 15.36 15.05 11.21
CA PRO A 176 15.93 13.97 11.99
C PRO A 176 16.35 12.83 11.05
N ALA A 177 17.61 12.44 11.20
CA ALA A 177 18.23 11.33 10.51
C ALA A 177 17.54 9.99 10.84
N GLU A 178 17.52 9.16 9.80
CA GLU A 178 17.10 7.77 9.69
C GLU A 178 17.61 6.88 10.85
N LEU A 179 16.70 6.10 11.44
CA LEU A 179 17.05 4.97 12.31
C LEU A 179 17.48 3.78 11.43
N PRO A 180 18.52 3.01 11.81
CA PRO A 180 18.93 1.86 11.02
C PRO A 180 17.85 0.75 11.03
N PRO A 181 17.73 -0.04 9.94
CA PRO A 181 16.74 -1.10 9.86
C PRO A 181 17.07 -2.24 10.82
N VAL A 182 16.10 -2.65 11.64
CA VAL A 182 16.15 -3.89 12.41
C VAL A 182 15.80 -5.06 11.49
N THR A 183 16.77 -5.94 11.24
CA THR A 183 16.56 -7.19 10.50
C THR A 183 15.77 -8.20 11.35
N PRO A 184 14.75 -8.89 10.79
CA PRO A 184 14.08 -9.98 11.50
C PRO A 184 14.95 -11.25 11.53
N PRO A 185 14.83 -12.11 12.55
CA PRO A 185 15.56 -13.36 12.59
C PRO A 185 15.06 -14.35 11.54
N ALA A 186 16.01 -15.03 10.90
CA ALA A 186 15.78 -16.13 9.99
C ALA A 186 15.21 -17.35 10.74
N ASN A 187 14.03 -17.83 10.32
CA ASN A 187 13.56 -19.15 10.70
C ASN A 187 14.14 -20.17 9.71
N GLY A 188 15.07 -20.98 10.18
CA GLY A 188 15.53 -22.20 9.53
C GLY A 188 15.43 -23.37 10.51
N GLY A 189 14.80 -24.46 10.07
CA GLY A 189 14.62 -25.70 10.82
C GLY A 189 13.31 -26.39 10.46
#